data_AF-A0AAD3R1A2-F1
#
_entry.id   AF-A0AAD3R1A2-F1
#
_cell.length_a   1.000
_cell.length_b   1.000
_cell.length_c   1.000
_cell.angle_alpha   90.00
_cell.angle_beta   90.00
_cell.angle_gamma   90.00
#
_symmetry.space_group_name_H-M   'P 1'
#
loop_
_entity.id
_entity.type
_entity.pdbx_description
1 polymer ?
#
loop_
_entity_poly.entity_id
_entity_poly.type
_entity_poly.pdbx_seq_one_letter_code
_entity_poly.pdbx_strand_id
1 'polypeptide(L)'
;MGLPTLEFSDSFLDSPDFRERLKCHEIELERTNKFIKELIKDGNMLITALKNLSAAVQKFSQSLQEFQFECIGDAETDDEVNIAQSFKEFSQLLNTVEEERRRLIQNADDVLITPLEKFRKEQIGAAK
;
A
#
# COMPACT_ATOMS: atom_id res chain seq x y z
N MET A 1 -23.47 12.15 -13.62
CA MET A 1 -23.35 12.61 -15.02
C MET A 1 -22.03 13.35 -15.15
N GLY A 2 -21.30 13.16 -16.25
CA GLY A 2 -19.97 13.78 -16.46
C GLY A 2 -20.07 15.22 -16.96
N LEU A 3 -18.92 15.91 -17.01
CA LEU A 3 -18.83 17.24 -17.62
C LEU A 3 -18.95 17.15 -19.15
N PRO A 4 -19.61 18.11 -19.82
CA PRO A 4 -19.66 18.19 -21.27
C PRO A 4 -18.26 18.43 -21.87
N THR A 5 -18.04 18.00 -23.11
CA THR A 5 -16.76 18.22 -23.81
C THR A 5 -16.48 19.71 -24.03
N LEU A 6 -15.20 20.07 -24.07
CA LEU A 6 -14.74 21.40 -24.47
C LEU A 6 -14.35 21.34 -25.95
N GLU A 7 -15.13 22.00 -26.79
CA GLU A 7 -14.86 22.06 -28.23
C GLU A 7 -13.88 23.20 -28.55
N PHE A 8 -12.89 22.91 -29.40
CA PHE A 8 -11.89 23.92 -29.77
C PHE A 8 -12.50 25.09 -30.54
N SER A 9 -13.54 24.84 -31.35
CA SER A 9 -14.27 25.90 -32.08
C SER A 9 -14.93 26.91 -31.15
N ASP A 10 -15.41 26.47 -29.99
CA ASP A 10 -16.08 27.33 -29.02
C ASP A 10 -15.10 28.28 -28.33
N SER A 11 -13.82 27.86 -28.23
CA SER A 11 -12.78 28.67 -27.61
C SER A 11 -12.50 29.98 -28.34
N PHE A 12 -12.75 30.04 -29.66
CA PHE A 12 -12.58 31.25 -30.45
C PHE A 12 -13.63 32.33 -30.12
N LEU A 13 -14.88 31.93 -29.84
CA LEU A 13 -15.97 32.85 -29.52
C LEU A 13 -15.91 33.35 -28.08
N ASP A 14 -15.23 32.60 -27.21
CA ASP A 14 -15.02 32.91 -25.80
C ASP A 14 -16.32 33.29 -25.06
N SER A 15 -17.39 32.55 -25.34
CA SER A 15 -18.71 32.87 -24.79
C SER A 15 -18.77 32.68 -23.26
N PRO A 16 -19.66 33.40 -22.56
CA PRO A 16 -19.89 33.18 -21.13
C PRO A 16 -20.16 31.71 -20.78
N ASP A 17 -20.96 31.03 -21.61
CA ASP A 17 -21.29 29.61 -21.42
C ASP A 17 -20.06 28.70 -21.58
N PHE A 18 -19.17 29.00 -22.54
CA PHE A 18 -17.92 28.27 -22.71
C PHE A 18 -16.99 28.48 -21.50
N ARG A 19 -16.88 29.72 -21.00
CA ARG A 19 -16.11 30.06 -19.80
C ARG A 19 -16.63 29.35 -18.55
N GLU A 20 -17.95 29.23 -18.39
CA GLU A 20 -18.55 28.49 -17.29
C GLU A 20 -18.22 26.99 -17.37
N ARG A 21 -18.33 26.38 -18.56
CA ARG A 21 -17.93 24.99 -18.78
C ARG A 21 -16.45 24.77 -18.47
N LEU A 22 -15.58 25.65 -18.97
CA LEU A 22 -14.13 25.59 -18.71
C LEU A 22 -13.85 25.64 -17.20
N LYS A 23 -14.48 26.57 -16.49
CA LYS A 23 -14.35 26.69 -15.03
C LYS A 23 -14.80 25.43 -14.30
N CYS A 24 -15.85 24.75 -14.75
CA CYS A 24 -16.24 23.46 -14.17
C CYS A 24 -15.15 22.41 -14.33
N HIS A 25 -14.49 22.34 -15.50
CA HIS A 25 -13.35 21.43 -15.72
C HIS A 25 -12.16 21.76 -14.85
N GLU A 26 -11.81 23.05 -14.69
CA GLU A 26 -10.74 23.50 -13.79
C GLU A 26 -11.00 23.09 -12.33
N ILE A 27 -12.25 23.24 -11.86
CA ILE A 27 -12.65 22.84 -10.51
C ILE A 27 -12.54 21.32 -10.33
N GLU A 28 -13.02 20.54 -11.28
CA GLU A 28 -12.93 19.07 -11.22
C GLU A 28 -11.47 18.58 -11.33
N LEU A 29 -10.63 19.24 -12.11
CA LEU A 29 -9.20 18.97 -12.17
C LEU A 29 -8.55 19.18 -10.80
N GLU A 30 -8.88 20.28 -10.12
CA GLU A 30 -8.34 20.55 -8.78
C GLU A 30 -8.81 19.55 -7.73
N ARG A 31 -10.10 19.20 -7.76
CA ARG A 31 -10.66 18.16 -6.87
C ARG A 31 -9.96 16.82 -7.10
N THR A 32 -9.78 16.43 -8.35
CA THR A 32 -9.10 15.19 -8.73
C THR A 32 -7.65 15.17 -8.28
N ASN A 33 -6.91 16.28 -8.47
CA ASN A 33 -5.54 16.41 -7.96
C ASN A 33 -5.47 16.21 -6.45
N LYS A 34 -6.35 16.88 -5.70
CA LYS A 34 -6.40 16.77 -4.24
C LYS A 34 -6.73 15.34 -3.81
N PHE A 35 -7.71 14.72 -4.45
CA PHE A 35 -8.11 13.35 -4.15
C PHE A 35 -6.96 12.36 -4.39
N ILE A 36 -6.29 12.42 -5.54
CA ILE A 36 -5.16 11.53 -5.85
C ILE A 36 -4.00 11.76 -4.87
N LYS A 37 -3.76 13.01 -4.46
CA LYS A 37 -2.74 13.30 -3.44
C LYS A 37 -3.03 12.61 -2.11
N GLU A 38 -4.27 12.67 -1.63
CA GLU A 38 -4.64 11.97 -0.39
C GLU A 38 -4.62 10.45 -0.58
N LEU A 39 -5.06 9.93 -1.73
CA LEU A 39 -4.99 8.49 -2.03
C LEU A 39 -3.55 7.95 -1.99
N ILE A 40 -2.59 8.68 -2.55
CA ILE A 40 -1.15 8.34 -2.47
C ILE A 40 -0.67 8.34 -1.02
N LYS A 41 -1.11 9.32 -0.22
CA LYS A 41 -0.74 9.42 1.20
C LYS A 41 -1.29 8.23 2.00
N ASP A 42 -2.57 7.90 1.81
CA ASP A 42 -3.21 6.77 2.47
C ASP A 42 -2.57 5.43 2.05
N GLY A 43 -2.24 5.28 0.76
CA GLY A 43 -1.50 4.12 0.26
C GLY A 43 -0.13 3.95 0.90
N ASN A 44 0.63 5.05 1.04
CA ASN A 44 1.93 5.04 1.74
C ASN A 44 1.79 4.70 3.24
N MET A 45 0.74 5.20 3.90
CA MET A 45 0.44 4.85 5.29
C MET A 45 0.14 3.35 5.43
N LEU A 46 -0.66 2.79 4.52
CA LEU A 46 -0.95 1.35 4.49
C LEU A 46 0.32 0.52 4.27
N ILE A 47 1.16 0.87 3.30
CA ILE A 47 2.45 0.21 3.05
C ILE A 47 3.33 0.23 4.31
N THR A 48 3.38 1.36 5.01
CA THR A 48 4.15 1.51 6.25
C THR A 48 3.60 0.60 7.36
N ALA A 49 2.28 0.55 7.53
CA ALA A 49 1.64 -0.34 8.51
C ALA A 49 1.91 -1.82 8.19
N LEU A 50 1.86 -2.22 6.92
CA LEU A 50 2.18 -3.58 6.49
C LEU A 50 3.65 -3.93 6.74
N LYS A 51 4.59 -2.99 6.55
CA LYS A 51 6.01 -3.18 6.89
C LYS A 51 6.23 -3.37 8.38
N ASN A 52 5.50 -2.63 9.23
CA ASN A 52 5.57 -2.80 10.69
C ASN A 52 4.99 -4.15 11.13
N LEU A 53 3.86 -4.56 10.55
CA LEU A 53 3.31 -5.90 10.77
C LEU A 53 4.30 -7.00 10.37
N SER A 54 4.93 -6.83 9.21
CA SER A 54 5.95 -7.75 8.68
C SER A 54 7.11 -7.92 9.67
N ALA A 55 7.64 -6.81 10.20
CA ALA A 55 8.70 -6.84 11.21
C ALA A 55 8.26 -7.54 12.51
N ALA A 56 7.03 -7.30 12.96
CA ALA A 56 6.48 -7.94 14.16
C ALA A 56 6.31 -9.46 13.97
N VAL A 57 5.81 -9.89 12.80
CA VAL A 57 5.66 -11.31 12.44
C VAL A 57 7.01 -12.00 12.38
N GLN A 58 8.02 -11.39 11.74
CA GLN A 58 9.37 -11.93 11.67
C GLN A 58 10.00 -12.08 13.06
N LYS A 59 9.88 -11.06 13.91
CA LYS A 59 10.39 -11.12 15.30
C LYS A 59 9.73 -12.24 16.10
N PHE A 60 8.41 -12.38 16.01
CA PHE A 60 7.69 -13.43 16.72
C PHE A 60 8.05 -14.82 16.20
N SER A 61 8.17 -14.96 14.87
CA SER A 61 8.65 -16.17 14.22
C SER A 61 10.04 -16.57 14.73
N GLN A 62 10.97 -15.62 14.84
CA GLN A 62 12.29 -15.87 15.41
C GLN A 62 12.22 -16.33 16.88
N SER A 63 11.41 -15.67 17.71
CA SER A 63 11.22 -16.09 19.11
C SER A 63 10.70 -17.53 19.23
N LEU A 64 9.86 -17.97 18.30
CA LEU A 64 9.38 -19.35 18.25
C LEU A 64 10.46 -20.35 17.82
N GLN A 65 11.36 -19.97 16.89
CA GLN A 65 12.47 -20.84 16.48
C GLN A 65 13.52 -21.00 17.57
N GLU A 66 13.78 -19.93 18.30
CA GLU A 66 14.79 -19.87 19.37
C GLU A 66 14.27 -20.44 20.69
N PHE A 67 12.95 -20.68 20.81
CA PHE A 67 12.38 -21.23 22.03
C PHE A 67 12.94 -22.62 22.32
N GLN A 68 13.47 -22.78 23.52
CA GLN A 68 13.94 -24.03 24.09
C GLN A 68 13.51 -24.05 25.56
N PHE A 69 13.09 -25.21 26.05
CA PHE A 69 12.81 -25.36 27.47
C PHE A 69 14.11 -25.35 28.26
N GLU A 70 14.07 -24.77 29.46
CA GLU A 70 15.15 -24.91 30.42
C GLU A 70 14.91 -26.21 31.20
N CYS A 71 15.56 -27.29 30.75
CA CYS A 71 15.33 -28.61 31.34
C CYS A 71 16.01 -28.75 32.71
N ILE A 72 15.33 -29.45 33.62
CA ILE A 72 15.85 -29.80 34.95
C ILE A 72 16.48 -31.19 34.86
N GLY A 73 17.82 -31.26 34.97
CA GLY A 73 18.58 -32.51 34.84
C GLY A 73 19.27 -32.64 33.48
N ASP A 74 19.48 -33.87 33.02
CA ASP A 74 20.37 -34.15 31.87
C ASP A 74 19.62 -34.41 30.54
N ALA A 75 18.28 -34.33 30.52
CA ALA A 75 17.47 -34.62 29.33
C ALA A 75 16.13 -33.86 29.31
N GLU A 76 15.64 -33.55 28.11
CA GLU A 76 14.28 -33.03 27.90
C GLU A 76 13.24 -34.16 27.99
N THR A 77 12.03 -33.85 28.41
CA THR A 77 10.87 -34.75 28.33
C THR A 77 10.30 -34.80 26.91
N ASP A 78 9.59 -35.88 26.58
CA ASP A 78 8.92 -36.01 25.26
C ASP A 78 7.96 -34.84 24.98
N ASP A 79 7.27 -34.33 26.00
CA ASP A 79 6.36 -33.19 25.87
C ASP A 79 7.10 -31.88 25.57
N GLU A 80 8.24 -31.64 26.21
CA GLU A 80 9.10 -30.47 25.94
C GLU A 80 9.62 -30.49 24.50
N VAL A 81 10.08 -31.65 24.03
CA VAL A 81 10.51 -31.85 22.64
C VAL A 81 9.35 -31.58 21.67
N ASN A 82 8.16 -32.15 21.95
CA ASN A 82 6.99 -31.99 21.10
C ASN A 82 6.51 -30.53 21.00
N ILE A 83 6.50 -29.79 22.12
CA ILE A 83 6.10 -28.38 22.14
C ILE A 83 7.14 -27.52 21.40
N ALA A 84 8.44 -27.72 21.65
CA ALA A 84 9.50 -26.97 20.95
C ALA A 84 9.45 -27.21 19.43
N GLN A 85 9.19 -28.46 19.01
CA GLN A 85 9.01 -28.80 17.60
C GLN A 85 7.77 -28.13 17.00
N SER A 86 6.65 -28.10 17.74
CA SER A 86 5.43 -27.40 17.31
C SER A 86 5.65 -25.90 17.07
N PHE A 87 6.47 -25.24 17.90
CA PHE A 87 6.83 -23.83 17.70
C PHE A 87 7.69 -23.62 16.46
N LYS A 88 8.64 -24.51 16.17
CA LYS A 88 9.44 -24.46 14.94
C LYS A 88 8.57 -24.59 13.70
N GLU A 89 7.60 -25.50 13.70
CA GLU A 89 6.65 -25.66 12.60
C GLU A 89 5.77 -24.41 12.41
N PHE A 90 5.25 -23.85 13.50
CA PHE A 90 4.45 -22.65 13.43
C PHE A 90 5.25 -21.44 12.93
N SER A 91 6.53 -21.32 13.30
CA SER A 91 7.43 -20.30 12.74
C SER A 91 7.61 -20.46 11.22
N GLN A 92 7.78 -21.67 10.71
CA GLN A 92 7.92 -21.90 9.27
C GLN A 92 6.66 -21.48 8.50
N LEU A 93 5.48 -21.73 9.07
CA LEU A 93 4.20 -21.23 8.55
C LEU A 93 4.16 -19.69 8.51
N LEU A 94 4.55 -19.02 9.60
CA LEU A 94 4.61 -17.56 9.64
C LEU A 94 5.56 -16.98 8.59
N ASN A 95 6.73 -17.60 8.39
CA ASN A 95 7.70 -17.18 7.38
C ASN A 95 7.15 -17.32 5.96
N THR A 96 6.36 -18.37 5.70
CA THR A 96 5.73 -18.58 4.39
C THR A 96 4.70 -17.49 4.09
N VAL A 97 3.83 -17.17 5.07
CA VAL A 97 2.85 -16.08 4.93
C VAL A 97 3.54 -14.73 4.73
N GLU A 98 4.64 -14.51 5.45
CA GLU A 98 5.42 -13.28 5.38
C GLU A 98 6.11 -13.07 4.03
N GLU A 99 6.56 -14.14 3.38
CA GLU A 99 7.14 -14.07 2.03
C GLU A 99 6.13 -13.51 1.02
N GLU A 100 4.89 -14.00 1.04
CA GLU A 100 3.83 -13.51 0.15
C GLU A 100 3.41 -12.06 0.48
N ARG A 101 3.39 -11.69 1.77
CA ARG A 101 3.14 -10.31 2.20
C ARG A 101 4.22 -9.37 1.68
N ARG A 102 5.50 -9.77 1.73
CA ARG A 102 6.61 -8.96 1.23
C ARG A 102 6.48 -8.67 -0.26
N ARG A 103 6.08 -9.67 -1.05
CA ARG A 103 5.80 -9.51 -2.49
C ARG A 103 4.65 -8.54 -2.74
N LEU A 104 3.56 -8.65 -1.97
CA LEU A 104 2.43 -7.72 -2.06
C LEU A 104 2.87 -6.28 -1.80
N ILE A 105 3.65 -6.05 -0.74
CA ILE A 105 4.14 -4.72 -0.36
C ILE A 105 5.02 -4.13 -1.47
N GLN A 106 5.94 -4.92 -2.03
CA GLN A 106 6.81 -4.47 -3.12
C GLN A 106 5.98 -4.09 -4.35
N ASN A 107 5.02 -4.94 -4.75
CA ASN A 107 4.17 -4.69 -5.89
C ASN A 107 3.29 -3.44 -5.71
N ALA A 108 2.84 -3.13 -4.49
CA ALA A 108 2.03 -1.94 -4.24
C ALA A 108 2.78 -0.64 -4.56
N ASP A 109 4.08 -0.58 -4.28
CA ASP A 109 4.89 0.61 -4.56
C ASP A 109 5.08 0.82 -6.08
N ASP A 110 5.43 -0.26 -6.78
CA ASP A 110 5.74 -0.24 -8.22
C ASP A 110 4.49 -0.12 -9.10
N VAL A 111 3.39 -0.77 -8.71
CA VAL A 111 2.19 -0.90 -9.56
C VAL A 111 1.11 0.12 -9.21
N LEU A 112 1.10 0.67 -7.99
CA LEU A 112 0.06 1.62 -7.56
C LEU A 112 0.63 3.01 -7.21
N ILE A 113 1.55 3.10 -6.26
CA ILE A 113 2.02 4.41 -5.75
C ILE A 113 2.77 5.18 -6.84
N THR A 114 3.81 4.58 -7.42
CA THR A 114 4.65 5.25 -8.42
C THR A 114 3.86 5.69 -9.66
N PRO A 115 2.98 4.85 -10.27
CA PRO A 115 2.16 5.27 -11.40
C PRO A 115 1.19 6.42 -11.05
N LEU A 116 0.56 6.40 -9.87
CA LEU A 116 -0.33 7.47 -9.43
C LEU A 116 0.42 8.79 -9.20
N GLU A 117 1.62 8.73 -8.60
CA GLU A 117 2.47 9.91 -8.45
C GLU A 117 2.87 10.50 -9.80
N LYS A 118 3.29 9.64 -10.73
CA LYS A 118 3.66 10.05 -12.09
C LYS A 118 2.49 10.69 -12.81
N PHE A 119 1.33 10.03 -12.80
CA PHE A 119 0.09 10.56 -13.40
C PHE A 119 -0.28 11.93 -12.83
N ARG A 120 -0.24 12.07 -11.49
CA ARG A 120 -0.54 13.34 -10.83
C ARG A 120 0.44 14.45 -11.22
N LYS A 121 1.73 14.17 -11.29
CA LYS A 121 2.76 15.17 -11.61
C LYS A 121 2.75 15.56 -13.09
N GLU A 122 2.71 14.57 -13.98
CA GLU A 122 2.91 14.78 -15.42
C GLU A 122 1.63 15.10 -16.17
N GLN A 123 0.49 14.54 -15.78
CA GLN A 123 -0.78 14.75 -16.51
C GLN A 123 -1.60 15.87 -15.87
N ILE A 124 -1.82 15.78 -14.56
CA ILE A 124 -2.61 16.79 -13.84
C ILE A 124 -1.79 18.05 -13.59
N GLY A 125 -0.53 17.90 -13.17
CA GLY A 125 0.36 19.03 -12.91
C GLY A 125 0.66 19.87 -14.15
N ALA A 126 0.67 19.28 -15.35
CA ALA A 126 0.88 20.00 -16.61
C ALA A 126 -0.38 20.74 -17.10
N ALA A 127 -1.56 20.37 -16.62
CA ALA A 127 -2.84 20.96 -17.00
C ALA A 127 -3.30 22.09 -16.05
N LYS A 128 -2.54 22.33 -14.97
CA LYS A 128 -2.73 23.45 -14.03
C LYS A 128 -1.86 24.64 -14.41
#